data_AF-A0A8R1ICV0-F1
#
_entry.id   AF-A0A8R1ICV0-F1
#
_cell.length_a   1.000
_cell.length_b   1.000
_cell.length_c   1.000
_cell.angle_alpha   90.00
_cell.angle_beta   90.00
_cell.angle_gamma   90.00
#
_symmetry.space_group_name_H-M   'P 1'
#
loop_
_entity.id
_entity.type
_entity.pdbx_description
1 polymer ?
#
loop_
_entity_poly.entity_id
_entity_poly.type
_entity_poly.pdbx_seq_one_letter_code
_entity_poly.pdbx_strand_id
1 'polypeptide(L)'
;MRVSWKSAESAEMKDSDHLDDNVLQVFLWNPDRSSLLADCSDIMRSTDITIDRNALNERHSLCRKNVAKLTAKELIRSCTTTD
;
A
#
# COMPACT_ATOMS: atom_id res chain seq x y z
N MET A 1 3.75 -21.60 -11.76
CA MET A 1 3.27 -20.25 -11.40
C MET A 1 4.39 -19.50 -10.69
N ARG A 2 4.66 -18.25 -11.07
CA ARG A 2 5.58 -17.34 -10.35
C ARG A 2 4.82 -16.11 -9.91
N VAL A 3 5.12 -15.62 -8.71
CA VAL A 3 4.48 -14.43 -8.13
C VAL A 3 5.54 -13.39 -7.81
N SER A 4 5.25 -12.12 -8.09
CA SER A 4 6.08 -10.97 -7.74
C SER A 4 5.23 -9.95 -7.02
N TRP A 5 5.54 -9.71 -5.74
CA TRP A 5 4.98 -8.58 -5.00
C TRP A 5 5.71 -7.31 -5.41
N LYS A 6 4.94 -6.25 -5.66
CA LYS A 6 5.43 -4.93 -6.06
C LYS A 6 5.27 -3.89 -4.95
N SER A 7 4.35 -4.16 -4.03
CA SER A 7 4.10 -3.33 -2.85
C SER A 7 4.78 -3.93 -1.62
N ALA A 8 5.42 -3.09 -0.81
CA ALA A 8 5.98 -3.49 0.47
C ALA A 8 4.87 -3.55 1.55
N GLU A 9 5.15 -4.26 2.64
CA GLU A 9 4.26 -4.22 3.80
C GLU A 9 4.10 -2.78 4.30
N SER A 10 2.86 -2.41 4.69
CA SER A 10 2.49 -1.05 5.11
C SER A 10 2.62 0.05 4.04
N ALA A 11 2.86 -0.31 2.78
CA ALA A 11 2.81 0.66 1.69
C ALA A 11 1.39 1.22 1.53
N GLU A 12 1.32 2.52 1.23
CA GLU A 12 0.06 3.20 0.98
C GLU A 12 -0.59 2.67 -0.31
N MET A 13 -1.83 2.22 -0.20
CA MET A 13 -2.63 1.77 -1.34
C MET A 13 -3.29 2.99 -1.99
N LYS A 14 -3.10 3.13 -3.30
CA LYS A 14 -3.69 4.20 -4.10
C LYS A 14 -4.62 3.61 -5.16
N ASP A 15 -5.43 4.45 -5.77
CA ASP A 15 -6.14 4.09 -6.97
C ASP A 15 -5.13 3.70 -8.07
N SER A 16 -5.48 2.69 -8.87
CA SER A 16 -4.61 2.19 -9.94
C SER A 16 -5.00 2.86 -11.24
N ASP A 17 -4.26 3.90 -11.61
CA ASP A 17 -4.47 4.67 -12.84
C ASP A 17 -3.54 4.18 -13.97
N HIS A 18 -2.44 3.54 -13.60
CA HIS A 18 -1.39 3.08 -14.50
C HIS A 18 -1.04 1.60 -14.25
N LEU A 19 -0.43 0.98 -15.27
CA LEU A 19 -0.02 -0.43 -15.21
C LEU A 19 1.02 -0.69 -14.11
N ASP A 20 1.82 0.31 -13.78
CA ASP A 20 2.89 0.22 -12.76
C ASP A 20 2.36 0.36 -11.33
N ASP A 21 1.08 0.73 -11.15
CA ASP A 21 0.44 0.83 -9.84
C ASP A 21 0.00 -0.54 -9.29
N ASN A 22 0.34 -1.62 -10.01
CA ASN A 22 -0.04 -2.97 -9.61
C ASN A 22 0.71 -3.40 -8.35
N VAL A 23 0.00 -4.00 -7.40
CA VAL A 23 0.58 -4.47 -6.14
C VAL A 23 1.12 -5.89 -6.19
N LEU A 24 0.61 -6.68 -7.15
CA LEU A 24 0.93 -8.07 -7.37
C LEU A 24 1.02 -8.33 -8.87
N GLN A 25 2.00 -9.15 -9.27
CA GLN A 25 2.09 -9.68 -10.62
C GLN A 25 2.20 -11.21 -10.56
N VAL A 26 1.32 -11.90 -11.28
CA VAL A 26 1.30 -13.36 -11.36
C VAL A 26 1.64 -13.77 -12.78
N PHE A 27 2.66 -14.63 -12.91
CA PHE A 27 3.10 -15.20 -14.18
C PHE A 27 2.60 -16.64 -14.25
N LEU A 28 1.74 -16.89 -15.23
CA LEU A 28 1.13 -18.18 -15.51
C LEU A 28 1.60 -18.71 -16.86
N TRP A 29 1.64 -20.02 -16.97
CA TRP A 29 1.92 -20.71 -18.21
C TRP A 29 1.08 -21.96 -18.26
N ASN A 30 0.26 -22.09 -19.30
CA ASN A 30 -0.51 -23.29 -19.57
C ASN A 30 -0.69 -23.38 -21.10
N PRO A 31 -0.35 -24.51 -21.73
CA PRO A 31 -0.51 -24.68 -23.18
C PRO A 31 -1.99 -24.70 -23.61
N ASP A 32 -2.91 -25.05 -22.72
CA ASP A 32 -4.34 -24.92 -22.96
C ASP A 32 -4.85 -23.57 -22.46
N ARG A 33 -5.37 -22.77 -23.39
CA ARG A 33 -5.91 -21.45 -23.11
C ARG A 33 -7.13 -21.51 -22.19
N SER A 34 -7.97 -22.52 -22.30
CA SER A 34 -9.20 -22.62 -21.50
C SER A 34 -8.86 -22.82 -20.03
N SER A 35 -7.94 -23.75 -19.76
CA SER A 35 -7.39 -23.98 -18.42
C SER A 35 -6.65 -22.74 -17.90
N LEU A 36 -5.85 -22.05 -18.73
CA LEU A 36 -5.17 -20.81 -18.31
C LEU A 36 -6.15 -19.74 -17.81
N LEU A 37 -7.28 -19.58 -18.50
CA LEU A 37 -8.31 -18.62 -18.10
C LEU A 37 -9.05 -19.02 -16.83
N ALA A 38 -9.28 -20.32 -16.63
CA ALA A 38 -9.81 -20.85 -15.38
C ALA A 38 -8.85 -20.54 -14.22
N ASP A 39 -7.56 -20.81 -14.39
CA ASP A 39 -6.51 -20.50 -13.42
C ASP A 39 -6.48 -19.01 -13.07
N CYS A 40 -6.52 -18.12 -14.08
CA CYS A 40 -6.62 -16.67 -13.86
C CYS A 40 -7.84 -16.30 -13.03
N SER A 41 -9.01 -16.84 -13.36
CA SER A 41 -10.25 -16.54 -12.65
C SER A 41 -10.21 -17.04 -11.21
N ASP A 42 -9.61 -18.20 -10.96
CA ASP A 42 -9.47 -18.77 -9.62
C ASP A 42 -8.53 -17.94 -8.77
N ILE A 43 -7.39 -17.51 -9.33
CA ILE A 43 -6.43 -16.65 -8.62
C ILE A 43 -7.06 -15.30 -8.26
N MET A 44 -7.79 -14.68 -9.20
CA MET A 44 -8.49 -13.42 -8.92
C MET A 44 -9.54 -13.54 -7.81
N ARG A 45 -10.21 -14.70 -7.70
CA ARG A 45 -11.24 -14.93 -6.68
C ARG A 45 -10.69 -15.35 -5.31
N SER A 46 -9.53 -16.02 -5.29
CA SER A 46 -8.96 -16.60 -4.07
C SER A 46 -7.84 -15.77 -3.45
N THR A 47 -7.35 -14.75 -4.17
CA THR A 47 -6.27 -13.88 -3.67
C THR A 47 -6.86 -12.73 -2.86
N ASP A 48 -6.60 -12.74 -1.56
CA ASP A 48 -6.91 -11.64 -0.67
C ASP A 48 -5.69 -10.73 -0.45
N ILE A 49 -5.92 -9.40 -0.44
CA ILE A 49 -4.92 -8.40 -0.11
C ILE A 49 -5.35 -7.72 1.19
N THR A 50 -4.61 -8.00 2.26
CA THR A 50 -4.88 -7.41 3.58
C THR A 50 -4.52 -5.93 3.58
N ILE A 51 -5.48 -5.08 3.97
CA ILE A 51 -5.27 -3.63 4.13
C ILE A 51 -5.49 -3.27 5.59
N ASP A 52 -4.44 -2.78 6.25
CA ASP A 52 -4.57 -2.20 7.59
C ASP A 52 -5.20 -0.80 7.52
N ARG A 53 -6.51 -0.74 7.79
CA ARG A 53 -7.24 0.52 7.86
C ARG A 53 -7.04 1.27 9.19
N ASN A 54 -6.48 0.61 10.21
CA ASN A 54 -6.29 1.22 11.54
C ASN A 54 -5.06 2.14 11.60
N ALA A 55 -4.11 2.01 10.66
CA ALA A 55 -3.00 2.96 10.52
C ALA A 55 -3.46 4.42 10.41
N LEU A 56 -4.66 4.68 9.86
CA LEU A 56 -5.25 6.02 9.80
C LEU A 56 -5.69 6.54 11.18
N ASN A 57 -6.19 5.65 12.05
CA ASN A 57 -6.61 6.01 13.41
C ASN A 57 -5.41 6.31 14.32
N GLU A 58 -4.31 5.58 14.14
CA GLU A 58 -3.09 5.80 14.93
C GLU A 58 -2.41 7.13 14.61
N ARG A 59 -2.36 7.55 13.34
CA ARG A 59 -1.76 8.85 12.94
C ARG A 59 -2.48 10.05 13.54
N HIS A 60 -3.82 10.01 13.65
CA HIS A 60 -4.57 11.08 14.34
C HIS A 60 -4.32 11.14 15.85
N SER A 61 -3.91 10.03 16.46
CA SER A 61 -3.67 9.96 17.91
C SER A 61 -2.27 10.48 18.32
N LEU A 62 -1.27 10.35 17.44
CA LEU A 62 0.10 10.81 17.69
C LEU A 62 0.23 12.33 17.61
N CYS A 63 -0.49 12.99 16.69
CA CYS A 63 -0.48 14.45 16.57
C CYS A 63 -1.25 15.18 17.68
N ARG A 64 -2.15 14.52 18.42
CA ARG A 64 -2.93 15.18 19.49
C ARG A 64 -2.31 15.08 20.88
N LYS A 65 -1.39 14.12 21.12
CA LYS A 65 -0.91 13.86 22.48
C LYS A 65 0.11 14.86 23.02
N ASN A 66 0.74 15.71 22.18
CA ASN A 66 1.81 16.60 22.64
C ASN A 66 1.63 18.10 22.34
N VAL A 67 0.56 18.54 21.66
CA VAL A 67 0.42 19.99 21.34
C VAL A 67 0.05 20.83 22.56
N ALA A 68 -0.60 20.24 23.56
CA ALA A 68 -1.00 20.95 24.78
C ALA A 68 0.15 21.24 25.76
N LYS A 69 1.36 20.71 25.51
CA LYS A 69 2.54 20.89 26.39
C LYS A 69 3.70 21.65 25.76
N LEU A 70 3.62 22.00 24.47
CA LEU A 70 4.68 22.76 23.82
C LEU A 70 4.56 24.23 24.22
N THR A 71 5.55 24.72 24.95
CA THR A 71 5.67 26.16 25.21
C THR A 71 6.11 26.86 23.93
N ALA A 72 5.77 28.15 23.76
CA ALA A 72 6.05 28.92 22.53
C ALA A 72 7.55 28.94 22.10
N LYS A 73 8.48 28.46 22.95
CA LYS A 73 9.90 28.30 22.65
C LYS A 73 10.25 27.01 21.90
N GLU A 74 9.37 26.01 21.84
CA GLU A 74 9.62 24.71 21.21
C GLU A 74 9.09 24.62 19.77
N LEU A 75 8.38 25.64 19.30
CA LEU A 75 7.95 25.79 17.91
C LEU A 75 9.05 26.51 17.08
N ILE A 76 10.29 26.05 17.17
CA ILE A 76 11.34 26.54 16.28
C ILE A 76 11.20 25.75 14.97
N ARG A 77 10.67 26.45 13.97
CA ARG A 77 10.60 26.09 12.55
C ARG A 77 11.83 25.31 12.10
N SER A 78 11.66 24.05 11.72
CA SER A 78 12.54 23.42 10.75
C SER A 78 11.96 23.69 9.35
N CYS A 79 12.29 24.87 8.82
CA CYS A 79 12.19 25.13 7.39
C CYS A 79 13.56 24.78 6.79
N THR A 80 13.68 23.63 6.16
CA THR A 80 14.76 23.40 5.19
C THR A 80 14.11 23.14 3.84
N THR A 81 13.69 24.21 3.18
CA THR A 81 13.72 24.26 1.72
C THR A 81 15.13 24.65 1.33
N THR A 82 15.81 23.80 0.57
CA THR A 82 16.97 24.20 -0.22
C THR A 82 16.76 23.65 -1.63
N ASP A 83 16.95 24.56 -2.58
CA ASP A 83 16.95 24.41 -4.05
C ASP A 83 17.68 23.17 -4.57
#